data_AF-B4D194-F1
#
_entry.id   AF-B4D194-F1
#
_cell.length_a   1.000
_cell.length_b   1.000
_cell.length_c   1.000
_cell.angle_alpha   90.00
_cell.angle_beta   90.00
_cell.angle_gamma   90.00
#
_symmetry.space_group_name_H-M   'P 1'
#
loop_
_entity.id
_entity.type
_entity.pdbx_description
1 polymer ?
#
loop_
_entity_poly.entity_id
_entity_poly.type
_entity_poly.pdbx_seq_one_letter_code
_entity_poly.pdbx_strand_id
1 'polypeptide(L)'
;MNNSRLLSHAFASFTFSALAFLACALFLGSPTRAHAGWGKPDADFSNYDVPVFEQITNHIKAKVTAKLAKGKLAHDRYFIIPFAYENKGNDPAFSHSFMSVIRVFANDRHPQLTEGLELRRYQNRDFEAFTISWIPHDFDRNPDLCVFDGFGSRLFASWNKCPISPGKSFKLDETIKLGVNAKNAIGMWGPYEITETAFNLAVRRLHLLNSGAIKYRADDRLTRKDRIAINCFHAMAGLEELFPNGGLFGTGFKMWGLNGTRRVLIEYKARATKMGLLLDPVDIKKDLYGFVYAPSRNSRDIYDPFDNTASAYHR
;
A
#
# COMPACT_ATOMS: atom_id res chain seq x y z
N MET A 1 -45.08 66.37 -3.10
CA MET A 1 -44.79 67.79 -3.43
C MET A 1 -43.34 67.88 -3.92
N ASN A 2 -43.05 68.78 -4.87
CA ASN A 2 -41.70 69.11 -5.35
C ASN A 2 -40.83 69.68 -4.19
N ASN A 3 -39.50 69.87 -4.20
CA ASN A 3 -38.43 69.98 -5.22
C ASN A 3 -37.06 69.67 -4.50
N SER A 4 -35.83 69.71 -5.05
CA SER A 4 -35.25 69.92 -6.40
C SER A 4 -33.78 69.44 -6.48
N ARG A 5 -33.34 69.05 -7.70
CA ARG A 5 -31.99 69.11 -8.32
C ARG A 5 -30.75 69.53 -7.49
N LEU A 6 -29.62 68.83 -7.70
CA LEU A 6 -28.48 69.34 -8.49
C LEU A 6 -27.48 68.25 -8.94
N LEU A 7 -26.73 68.53 -10.01
CA LEU A 7 -25.81 67.63 -10.71
C LEU A 7 -24.34 67.94 -10.36
N SER A 8 -23.46 66.93 -10.46
CA SER A 8 -22.08 67.14 -10.89
C SER A 8 -21.55 65.91 -11.66
N HIS A 9 -21.01 66.14 -12.86
CA HIS A 9 -20.31 65.14 -13.67
C HIS A 9 -18.84 65.02 -13.27
N ALA A 10 -18.22 63.86 -13.47
CA ALA A 10 -16.87 63.75 -14.00
C ALA A 10 -16.62 62.38 -14.66
N PHE A 11 -15.95 62.39 -15.82
CA PHE A 11 -15.51 61.20 -16.56
C PHE A 11 -14.17 60.69 -16.04
N ALA A 12 -13.92 59.38 -16.18
CA ALA A 12 -12.58 58.85 -16.45
C ALA A 12 -12.65 57.46 -17.11
N SER A 13 -12.52 57.41 -18.43
CA SER A 13 -12.22 56.16 -19.15
C SER A 13 -10.79 55.74 -18.86
N PHE A 14 -10.53 54.43 -18.65
CA PHE A 14 -9.17 53.90 -18.72
C PHE A 14 -9.04 52.94 -19.91
N THR A 15 -8.25 53.35 -20.89
CA THR A 15 -7.98 52.64 -22.13
C THR A 15 -6.86 51.62 -21.96
N PHE A 16 -6.95 50.52 -22.71
CA PHE A 16 -5.80 49.68 -23.04
C PHE A 16 -4.65 50.55 -23.59
N SER A 17 -3.42 50.27 -23.15
CA SER A 17 -2.25 50.50 -23.99
C SER A 17 -1.11 49.56 -23.60
N ALA A 18 -0.54 48.89 -24.60
CA ALA A 18 0.55 47.95 -24.43
C ALA A 18 1.90 48.67 -24.48
N LEU A 19 2.81 48.36 -23.55
CA LEU A 19 4.23 48.69 -23.65
C LEU A 19 5.04 47.82 -22.67
N ALA A 20 5.42 46.62 -23.14
CA ALA A 20 6.33 45.71 -22.44
C ALA A 20 7.34 45.16 -23.45
N PHE A 21 8.42 45.92 -23.66
CA PHE A 21 9.58 45.54 -24.45
C PHE A 21 10.86 45.96 -23.71
N LEU A 22 11.98 45.28 -23.99
CA LEU A 22 13.31 45.40 -23.37
C LEU A 22 13.48 44.82 -21.95
N ALA A 23 13.62 43.48 -21.88
CA ALA A 23 14.56 42.80 -20.97
C ALA A 23 14.88 41.36 -21.46
N CYS A 24 15.22 41.18 -22.74
CA CYS A 24 15.54 39.87 -23.33
C CYS A 24 16.93 39.85 -23.97
N ALA A 25 17.97 39.72 -23.15
CA ALA A 25 19.29 39.21 -23.52
C ALA A 25 20.10 38.86 -22.26
N LEU A 26 21.04 37.92 -22.37
CA LEU A 26 22.06 37.59 -21.35
C LEU A 26 21.61 36.82 -20.10
N PHE A 27 20.85 35.75 -20.28
CA PHE A 27 21.15 34.49 -19.57
C PHE A 27 21.40 33.38 -20.60
N LEU A 28 22.62 33.35 -21.13
CA LEU A 28 23.16 32.15 -21.79
C LEU A 28 23.43 31.10 -20.71
N GLY A 29 22.35 30.46 -20.25
CA GLY A 29 22.43 29.31 -19.37
C GLY A 29 23.11 28.17 -20.12
N SER A 30 24.39 27.96 -19.86
CA SER A 30 25.11 26.76 -20.26
C SER A 30 24.26 25.53 -19.90
N PRO A 31 24.07 24.55 -20.81
CA PRO A 31 23.42 23.30 -20.47
C PRO A 31 24.39 22.50 -19.58
N THR A 32 24.41 22.82 -18.29
CA THR A 32 24.96 21.95 -17.27
C THR A 32 24.15 20.66 -17.34
N ARG A 33 24.72 19.65 -18.02
CA ARG A 33 24.24 18.28 -17.92
C ARG A 33 24.22 17.95 -16.43
N ALA A 34 23.03 17.91 -15.84
CA ALA A 34 22.86 17.54 -14.45
C ALA A 34 23.64 16.24 -14.23
N HIS A 35 24.51 16.22 -13.22
CA HIS A 35 25.42 15.11 -13.00
C HIS A 35 24.64 13.80 -13.00
N ALA A 36 25.17 12.80 -13.71
CA ALA A 36 24.78 11.42 -13.50
C ALA A 36 24.91 11.15 -12.00
N GLY A 37 23.77 10.96 -11.33
CA GLY A 37 23.75 10.74 -9.89
C GLY A 37 24.60 9.51 -9.57
N TRP A 38 25.31 9.55 -8.44
CA TRP A 38 25.93 8.36 -7.88
C TRP A 38 24.90 7.23 -7.90
N GLY A 39 25.25 6.15 -8.62
CA GLY A 39 24.27 5.17 -9.06
C GLY A 39 23.52 4.56 -7.89
N LYS A 40 22.20 4.41 -8.05
CA LYS A 40 21.46 3.44 -7.24
C LYS A 40 22.15 2.08 -7.41
N PRO A 41 22.28 1.26 -6.35
CA PRO A 41 22.77 -0.10 -6.51
C PRO A 41 21.86 -0.84 -7.50
N ASP A 42 22.46 -1.54 -8.47
CA ASP A 42 21.71 -2.41 -9.38
C ASP A 42 20.97 -3.51 -8.58
N ALA A 43 19.85 -3.97 -9.10
CA ALA A 43 19.08 -5.06 -8.48
C ALA A 43 19.91 -6.35 -8.40
N ASP A 44 19.72 -7.11 -7.32
CA ASP A 44 20.43 -8.35 -7.06
C ASP A 44 19.84 -9.51 -7.87
N PHE A 45 20.58 -9.94 -8.90
CA PHE A 45 20.28 -11.11 -9.73
C PHE A 45 20.77 -12.45 -9.14
N SER A 46 21.27 -12.50 -7.90
CA SER A 46 21.72 -13.75 -7.27
C SER A 46 20.62 -14.82 -7.20
N ASN A 47 19.39 -14.39 -6.89
CA ASN A 47 18.21 -15.26 -6.78
C ASN A 47 17.30 -15.22 -8.03
N TYR A 48 17.79 -14.73 -9.18
CA TYR A 48 16.96 -14.44 -10.35
C TYR A 48 16.08 -15.62 -10.81
N ASP A 49 16.64 -16.84 -10.80
CA ASP A 49 15.95 -18.07 -11.24
C ASP A 49 15.10 -18.71 -10.11
N VAL A 50 15.03 -18.10 -8.93
CA VAL A 50 14.17 -18.53 -7.81
C VAL A 50 12.80 -17.84 -7.94
N PRO A 51 11.68 -18.58 -7.91
CA PRO A 51 10.34 -17.98 -8.01
C PRO A 51 10.11 -16.91 -6.93
N VAL A 52 9.57 -15.74 -7.29
CA VAL A 52 9.48 -14.61 -6.33
C VAL A 52 8.65 -14.91 -5.08
N PHE A 53 7.67 -15.82 -5.16
CA PHE A 53 6.95 -16.31 -3.98
C PHE A 53 7.87 -17.06 -3.01
N GLU A 54 8.81 -17.85 -3.52
CA GLU A 54 9.85 -18.48 -2.71
C GLU A 54 10.82 -17.44 -2.15
N GLN A 55 11.29 -16.48 -2.96
CA GLN A 55 12.15 -15.39 -2.48
C GLN A 55 11.50 -14.63 -1.30
N ILE A 56 10.24 -14.21 -1.45
CA ILE A 56 9.44 -13.52 -0.43
C ILE A 56 9.27 -14.39 0.82
N THR A 57 8.82 -15.64 0.66
CA THR A 57 8.58 -16.50 1.84
C THR A 57 9.88 -16.89 2.54
N ASN A 58 10.99 -17.05 1.83
CA ASN A 58 12.31 -17.29 2.42
C ASN A 58 12.84 -16.05 3.16
N HIS A 59 12.62 -14.84 2.64
CA HIS A 59 12.92 -13.60 3.35
C HIS A 59 12.10 -13.48 4.66
N ILE A 60 10.79 -13.75 4.60
CA ILE A 60 9.91 -13.75 5.79
C ILE A 60 10.38 -14.81 6.80
N LYS A 61 10.59 -16.07 6.38
CA LYS A 61 11.07 -17.16 7.24
C LYS A 61 12.38 -16.80 7.94
N ALA A 62 13.36 -16.26 7.21
CA ALA A 62 14.65 -15.86 7.76
C ALA A 62 14.51 -14.75 8.83
N LYS A 63 13.75 -13.69 8.53
CA LYS A 63 13.53 -12.57 9.46
C LYS A 63 12.73 -12.97 10.70
N VAL A 64 11.66 -13.76 10.55
CA VAL A 64 10.90 -14.30 11.70
C VAL A 64 11.80 -15.18 12.55
N THR A 65 12.51 -16.15 11.94
CA THR A 65 13.40 -17.07 12.67
C THR A 65 14.47 -16.33 13.47
N ALA A 66 15.04 -15.25 12.93
CA ALA A 66 15.98 -14.40 13.64
C ALA A 66 15.37 -13.72 14.89
N LYS A 67 14.08 -13.33 14.84
CA LYS A 67 13.34 -12.70 15.96
C LYS A 67 12.85 -13.68 17.02
N LEU A 68 12.70 -14.97 16.70
CA LEU A 68 12.22 -16.00 17.64
C LEU A 68 13.29 -16.46 18.64
N ALA A 69 14.56 -16.07 18.45
CA ALA A 69 15.73 -16.54 19.18
C ALA A 69 15.98 -18.06 19.07
N LYS A 70 17.16 -18.51 19.53
CA LYS A 70 17.49 -19.93 19.66
C LYS A 70 16.92 -20.45 20.99
N GLY A 71 16.18 -21.56 20.94
CA GLY A 71 15.62 -22.22 22.13
C GLY A 71 14.10 -22.32 22.13
N LYS A 72 13.52 -22.57 23.32
CA LYS A 72 12.07 -22.72 23.48
C LYS A 72 11.34 -21.37 23.48
N LEU A 73 10.19 -21.33 22.81
CA LEU A 73 9.20 -20.25 22.91
C LEU A 73 8.23 -20.57 24.05
N ALA A 74 8.26 -19.76 25.11
CA ALA A 74 7.35 -19.88 26.25
C ALA A 74 5.94 -19.34 25.95
N HIS A 75 5.84 -18.43 24.98
CA HIS A 75 4.62 -17.75 24.55
C HIS A 75 4.57 -17.68 23.02
N ASP A 76 3.36 -17.57 22.49
CA ASP A 76 3.13 -17.35 21.07
C ASP A 76 3.71 -15.98 20.64
N ARG A 77 4.14 -15.87 19.38
CA ARG A 77 4.71 -14.64 18.80
C ARG A 77 3.94 -14.28 17.54
N TYR A 78 3.56 -13.02 17.43
CA TYR A 78 2.64 -12.55 16.41
C TYR A 78 3.33 -11.51 15.53
N PHE A 79 3.17 -11.61 14.21
CA PHE A 79 3.85 -10.75 13.25
C PHE A 79 2.90 -10.25 12.17
N ILE A 80 3.14 -9.03 11.70
CA ILE A 80 2.57 -8.49 10.47
C ILE A 80 3.67 -8.25 9.43
N ILE A 81 3.30 -8.45 8.17
CA ILE A 81 4.14 -8.17 7.00
C ILE A 81 3.29 -7.34 6.04
N PRO A 82 3.31 -6.01 6.17
CA PRO A 82 2.77 -5.10 5.15
C PRO A 82 3.54 -5.26 3.84
N PHE A 83 2.84 -5.39 2.73
CA PHE A 83 3.45 -5.47 1.40
C PHE A 83 2.57 -4.81 0.34
N ALA A 84 3.11 -4.63 -0.85
CA ALA A 84 2.41 -4.09 -2.00
C ALA A 84 3.06 -4.58 -3.30
N TYR A 85 2.31 -4.49 -4.39
CA TYR A 85 2.90 -4.38 -5.71
C TYR A 85 2.50 -3.06 -6.36
N GLU A 86 3.33 -2.57 -7.29
CA GLU A 86 3.13 -1.31 -8.00
C GLU A 86 3.78 -1.38 -9.40
N ASN A 87 3.14 -0.77 -10.40
CA ASN A 87 3.70 -0.58 -11.73
C ASN A 87 4.31 0.82 -11.89
N LYS A 88 5.04 1.07 -13.00
CA LYS A 88 5.75 2.35 -13.22
C LYS A 88 4.85 3.60 -13.23
N GLY A 89 3.58 3.48 -13.62
CA GLY A 89 2.60 4.59 -13.59
C GLY A 89 2.03 4.86 -12.19
N ASN A 90 2.15 3.88 -11.29
CA ASN A 90 1.31 3.69 -10.12
C ASN A 90 -0.18 3.71 -10.50
N ASP A 91 -0.53 2.88 -11.48
CA ASP A 91 -1.89 2.73 -12.00
C ASP A 91 -2.72 1.84 -11.07
N PRO A 92 -3.98 2.20 -10.79
CA PRO A 92 -4.77 1.54 -9.75
C PRO A 92 -5.28 0.14 -10.12
N ALA A 93 -5.19 -0.28 -11.39
CA ALA A 93 -5.42 -1.66 -11.82
C ALA A 93 -4.20 -2.57 -11.55
N PHE A 94 -3.03 -1.98 -11.26
CA PHE A 94 -1.76 -2.69 -11.14
C PHE A 94 -1.00 -2.32 -9.87
N SER A 95 -1.64 -1.68 -8.89
CA SER A 95 -0.94 -1.12 -7.74
C SER A 95 -1.79 -1.20 -6.47
N HIS A 96 -1.45 -2.13 -5.57
CA HIS A 96 -2.27 -2.48 -4.40
C HIS A 96 -1.46 -2.73 -3.14
N SER A 97 -2.11 -2.51 -1.99
CA SER A 97 -1.53 -2.63 -0.64
C SER A 97 -2.20 -3.78 0.11
N PHE A 98 -1.40 -4.61 0.77
CA PHE A 98 -1.81 -5.85 1.42
C PHE A 98 -1.06 -6.08 2.73
N MET A 99 -1.55 -7.00 3.56
CA MET A 99 -0.86 -7.41 4.77
C MET A 99 -0.99 -8.91 5.01
N SER A 100 0.14 -9.59 5.23
CA SER A 100 0.14 -10.94 5.81
C SER A 100 0.31 -10.87 7.32
N VAL A 101 -0.33 -11.80 8.03
CA VAL A 101 -0.33 -11.90 9.48
C VAL A 101 0.04 -13.33 9.86
N ILE A 102 0.92 -13.50 10.84
CA ILE A 102 1.47 -14.79 11.28
C ILE A 102 1.40 -14.88 12.81
N ARG A 103 0.99 -16.04 13.32
CA ARG A 103 1.18 -16.43 14.73
C ARG A 103 2.04 -17.69 14.77
N VAL A 104 3.16 -17.63 15.46
CA VAL A 104 4.04 -18.77 15.74
C VAL A 104 3.73 -19.28 17.15
N PHE A 105 3.43 -20.56 17.29
CA PHE A 105 3.01 -21.15 18.57
C PHE A 105 4.19 -21.40 19.52
N ALA A 106 3.91 -21.31 20.83
CA ALA A 106 4.79 -21.75 21.90
C ALA A 106 5.10 -23.26 21.81
N ASN A 107 6.29 -23.69 22.27
CA ASN A 107 6.72 -25.09 22.13
C ASN A 107 5.94 -26.10 22.98
N ASP A 108 5.58 -25.70 24.20
CA ASP A 108 5.10 -26.63 25.24
C ASP A 108 3.57 -26.54 25.42
N ARG A 109 2.85 -26.06 24.39
CA ARG A 109 1.39 -25.95 24.38
C ARG A 109 0.83 -26.63 23.13
N HIS A 110 -0.30 -27.31 23.27
CA HIS A 110 -1.05 -27.76 22.10
C HIS A 110 -1.63 -26.50 21.39
N PRO A 111 -1.44 -26.34 20.07
CA PRO A 111 -1.88 -25.13 19.38
C PRO A 111 -3.41 -25.07 19.32
N GLN A 112 -4.01 -24.10 20.01
CA GLN A 112 -5.40 -23.74 19.80
C GLN A 112 -5.50 -22.88 18.54
N LEU A 113 -5.90 -23.51 17.44
CA LEU A 113 -6.05 -22.88 16.14
C LEU A 113 -7.15 -21.83 16.16
N THR A 114 -6.93 -20.74 15.44
CA THR A 114 -7.95 -19.76 15.12
C THR A 114 -8.93 -20.35 14.11
N GLU A 115 -10.23 -20.10 14.29
CA GLU A 115 -11.28 -20.60 13.40
C GLU A 115 -11.01 -20.22 11.93
N GLY A 116 -11.04 -21.21 11.03
CA GLY A 116 -10.79 -21.00 9.60
C GLY A 116 -9.32 -20.77 9.21
N LEU A 117 -8.35 -20.82 10.14
CA LEU A 117 -6.93 -20.76 9.82
C LEU A 117 -6.30 -22.16 9.73
N GLU A 118 -5.39 -22.32 8.77
CA GLU A 118 -4.65 -23.57 8.54
C GLU A 118 -3.41 -23.65 9.44
N LEU A 119 -3.24 -24.77 10.17
CA LEU A 119 -1.99 -25.09 10.86
C LEU A 119 -0.89 -25.42 9.83
N ARG A 120 0.28 -24.80 9.99
CA ARG A 120 1.45 -24.96 9.12
C ARG A 120 2.70 -25.19 9.96
N ARG A 121 3.75 -25.76 9.37
CA ARG A 121 5.00 -26.10 10.07
C ARG A 121 6.23 -25.68 9.28
N TYR A 122 7.23 -25.12 9.97
CA TYR A 122 8.53 -24.76 9.42
C TYR A 122 9.63 -24.88 10.49
N GLN A 123 10.72 -25.59 10.21
CA GLN A 123 11.85 -25.77 11.15
C GLN A 123 11.42 -26.16 12.58
N ASN A 124 10.50 -27.11 12.72
CA ASN A 124 9.90 -27.55 14.00
C ASN A 124 9.15 -26.45 14.78
N ARG A 125 8.79 -25.35 14.13
CA ARG A 125 7.79 -24.38 14.60
C ARG A 125 6.48 -24.66 13.90
N ASP A 126 5.43 -24.82 14.70
CA ASP A 126 4.06 -24.75 14.19
C ASP A 126 3.61 -23.29 14.18
N PHE A 127 2.82 -22.90 13.19
CA PHE A 127 2.31 -21.54 13.01
C PHE A 127 0.99 -21.53 12.24
N GLU A 128 0.21 -20.47 12.41
CA GLU A 128 -0.94 -20.14 11.55
C GLU A 128 -0.68 -18.80 10.85
N ALA A 129 -1.20 -18.63 9.64
CA ALA A 129 -1.01 -17.41 8.86
C ALA A 129 -2.15 -17.14 7.88
N PHE A 130 -2.44 -15.86 7.66
CA PHE A 130 -3.41 -15.39 6.67
C PHE A 130 -2.95 -14.11 5.99
N THR A 131 -3.64 -13.74 4.90
CA THR A 131 -3.37 -12.52 4.13
C THR A 131 -4.66 -11.73 3.97
N ILE A 132 -4.61 -10.46 4.36
CA ILE A 132 -5.63 -9.47 4.01
C ILE A 132 -5.25 -8.89 2.65
N SER A 133 -5.85 -9.44 1.60
CA SER A 133 -5.65 -9.02 0.21
C SER A 133 -6.99 -8.59 -0.43
N TRP A 134 -7.60 -7.54 0.11
CA TRP A 134 -8.96 -7.14 -0.21
C TRP A 134 -9.08 -6.37 -1.54
N ILE A 135 -9.47 -7.08 -2.58
CA ILE A 135 -9.70 -6.59 -3.96
C ILE A 135 -10.97 -7.28 -4.53
N PRO A 136 -11.48 -6.91 -5.71
CA PRO A 136 -12.65 -7.58 -6.29
C PRO A 136 -12.47 -9.10 -6.37
N HIS A 137 -13.54 -9.84 -6.16
CA HIS A 137 -13.52 -11.32 -6.11
C HIS A 137 -13.06 -11.97 -7.43
N ASP A 138 -13.19 -11.25 -8.54
CA ASP A 138 -12.92 -11.63 -9.93
C ASP A 138 -11.65 -10.97 -10.49
N PHE A 139 -10.87 -10.28 -9.64
CA PHE A 139 -9.69 -9.51 -10.05
C PHE A 139 -8.59 -10.34 -10.76
N ASP A 140 -8.59 -11.65 -10.55
CA ASP A 140 -7.70 -12.60 -11.23
C ASP A 140 -8.00 -12.74 -12.74
N ARG A 141 -9.25 -12.44 -13.14
CA ARG A 141 -9.77 -12.50 -14.52
C ARG A 141 -10.11 -11.11 -15.07
N ASN A 142 -10.38 -10.14 -14.18
CA ASN A 142 -10.83 -8.80 -14.49
C ASN A 142 -10.08 -7.76 -13.62
N PRO A 143 -8.83 -7.41 -13.96
CA PRO A 143 -8.01 -6.48 -13.18
C PRO A 143 -8.42 -5.00 -13.36
N ASP A 144 -9.33 -4.68 -14.28
CA ASP A 144 -9.70 -3.32 -14.64
C ASP A 144 -10.54 -2.64 -13.55
N LEU A 145 -9.86 -1.93 -12.66
CA LEU A 145 -10.47 -1.27 -11.51
C LEU A 145 -10.99 0.14 -11.83
N CYS A 146 -12.30 0.29 -11.76
CA CYS A 146 -12.95 1.60 -11.71
C CYS A 146 -12.62 2.31 -10.38
N VAL A 147 -11.74 3.32 -10.43
CA VAL A 147 -11.50 4.23 -9.30
C VAL A 147 -12.34 5.50 -9.40
N PHE A 148 -12.44 6.08 -10.60
CA PHE A 148 -13.15 7.31 -10.87
C PHE A 148 -13.90 7.22 -12.19
N ASP A 149 -15.22 7.34 -12.15
CA ASP A 149 -16.07 7.49 -13.33
C ASP A 149 -16.95 8.75 -13.20
N GLY A 150 -17.09 9.47 -14.31
CA GLY A 150 -17.75 10.77 -14.42
C GLY A 150 -16.82 11.98 -14.29
N PHE A 151 -17.15 13.06 -15.00
CA PHE A 151 -16.48 14.37 -14.88
C PHE A 151 -16.54 14.88 -13.43
N GLY A 152 -15.41 15.35 -12.90
CA GLY A 152 -15.32 15.89 -11.52
C GLY A 152 -15.31 14.85 -10.38
N SER A 153 -15.50 13.56 -10.64
CA SER A 153 -15.52 12.46 -9.64
C SER A 153 -14.27 12.40 -8.73
N ARG A 154 -13.10 12.80 -9.24
CA ARG A 154 -11.87 12.96 -8.46
C ARG A 154 -12.01 14.02 -7.34
N LEU A 155 -12.65 15.13 -7.65
CA LEU A 155 -12.87 16.25 -6.72
C LEU A 155 -14.07 16.00 -5.80
N PHE A 156 -15.18 15.53 -6.38
CA PHE A 156 -16.45 15.32 -5.68
C PHE A 156 -16.79 13.83 -5.64
N ALA A 157 -16.56 13.19 -4.49
CA ALA A 157 -16.77 11.75 -4.32
C ALA A 157 -18.21 11.30 -4.61
N SER A 158 -19.19 12.17 -4.39
CA SER A 158 -20.61 11.92 -4.69
C SER A 158 -20.93 11.86 -6.19
N TRP A 159 -20.04 12.37 -7.05
CA TRP A 159 -20.18 12.29 -8.50
C TRP A 159 -19.51 11.04 -9.09
N ASN A 160 -18.83 10.24 -8.26
CA ASN A 160 -18.12 9.05 -8.71
C ASN A 160 -19.07 7.86 -8.91
N LYS A 161 -19.26 7.49 -10.18
CA LYS A 161 -20.19 6.44 -10.62
C LYS A 161 -19.64 5.02 -10.52
N CYS A 162 -18.37 4.84 -10.14
CA CYS A 162 -17.79 3.50 -10.04
C CYS A 162 -18.61 2.56 -9.14
N PRO A 163 -18.86 1.31 -9.59
CA PRO A 163 -19.68 0.37 -8.85
C PRO A 163 -18.98 -0.12 -7.57
N ILE A 164 -19.79 -0.63 -6.66
CA ILE A 164 -19.34 -1.42 -5.51
C ILE A 164 -19.36 -2.89 -5.94
N SER A 165 -18.24 -3.61 -5.79
CA SER A 165 -18.12 -5.02 -6.18
C SER A 165 -17.98 -5.95 -4.97
N PRO A 166 -18.31 -7.25 -5.08
CA PRO A 166 -17.93 -8.23 -4.07
C PRO A 166 -16.40 -8.27 -3.92
N GLY A 167 -15.90 -8.19 -2.69
CA GLY A 167 -14.47 -8.33 -2.39
C GLY A 167 -14.11 -9.77 -2.00
N LYS A 168 -12.83 -10.13 -2.15
CA LYS A 168 -12.22 -11.35 -1.63
C LYS A 168 -10.88 -10.99 -0.99
N SER A 169 -10.51 -11.67 0.10
CA SER A 169 -9.11 -11.74 0.54
C SER A 169 -8.44 -12.95 -0.08
N PHE A 170 -7.47 -12.72 -0.97
CA PHE A 170 -6.69 -13.77 -1.62
C PHE A 170 -5.60 -14.32 -0.69
N LYS A 171 -5.21 -15.60 -0.86
CA LYS A 171 -4.04 -16.20 -0.19
C LYS A 171 -2.75 -15.51 -0.65
N LEU A 172 -1.65 -15.63 0.12
CA LEU A 172 -0.39 -14.95 -0.21
C LEU A 172 0.14 -15.34 -1.59
N ASP A 173 0.12 -16.62 -1.94
CA ASP A 173 0.53 -17.14 -3.24
C ASP A 173 -0.34 -16.60 -4.39
N GLU A 174 -1.66 -16.60 -4.22
CA GLU A 174 -2.59 -15.96 -5.15
C GLU A 174 -2.27 -14.46 -5.32
N THR A 175 -2.03 -13.74 -4.23
CA THR A 175 -1.77 -12.29 -4.23
C THR A 175 -0.45 -11.94 -4.92
N ILE A 176 0.61 -12.70 -4.66
CA ILE A 176 1.91 -12.51 -5.33
C ILE A 176 1.80 -12.85 -6.82
N LYS A 177 1.02 -13.88 -7.20
CA LYS A 177 0.77 -14.24 -8.60
C LYS A 177 0.11 -13.12 -9.40
N LEU A 178 -0.76 -12.30 -8.80
CA LEU A 178 -1.32 -11.10 -9.44
C LEU A 178 -0.22 -10.10 -9.81
N GLY A 179 0.69 -9.78 -8.88
CA GLY A 179 1.83 -8.90 -9.12
C GLY A 179 2.80 -9.42 -10.17
N VAL A 180 3.09 -10.73 -10.16
CA VAL A 180 3.94 -11.42 -11.15
C VAL A 180 3.31 -11.37 -12.55
N ASN A 181 2.01 -11.66 -12.68
CA ASN A 181 1.30 -11.61 -13.95
C ASN A 181 1.34 -10.20 -14.57
N ALA A 182 1.24 -9.16 -13.73
CA ALA A 182 1.35 -7.77 -14.12
C ALA A 182 2.80 -7.27 -14.31
N LYS A 183 3.81 -8.11 -14.03
CA LYS A 183 5.26 -7.76 -14.10
C LYS A 183 5.64 -6.58 -13.20
N ASN A 184 5.00 -6.49 -12.04
CA ASN A 184 5.14 -5.36 -11.13
C ASN A 184 6.38 -5.44 -10.25
N ALA A 185 6.81 -4.29 -9.72
CA ALA A 185 7.68 -4.26 -8.55
C ALA A 185 6.86 -4.66 -7.32
N ILE A 186 7.42 -5.48 -6.43
CA ILE A 186 6.79 -5.94 -5.18
C ILE A 186 7.65 -5.45 -4.02
N GLY A 187 7.07 -4.70 -3.08
CA GLY A 187 7.76 -4.21 -1.89
C GLY A 187 7.16 -4.79 -0.62
N MET A 188 8.00 -5.22 0.32
CA MET A 188 7.57 -5.70 1.64
C MET A 188 8.28 -4.95 2.77
N TRP A 189 7.62 -4.87 3.92
CA TRP A 189 8.15 -4.26 5.13
C TRP A 189 8.08 -5.23 6.32
N GLY A 190 9.03 -5.10 7.25
CA GLY A 190 9.09 -5.95 8.44
C GLY A 190 9.77 -7.30 8.16
N PRO A 191 9.28 -8.43 8.73
CA PRO A 191 8.12 -8.56 9.61
C PRO A 191 8.23 -7.73 10.89
N TYR A 192 7.09 -7.18 11.33
CA TYR A 192 6.98 -6.45 12.59
C TYR A 192 6.21 -7.28 13.61
N GLU A 193 6.75 -7.40 14.81
CA GLU A 193 6.10 -8.04 15.93
C GLU A 193 4.96 -7.17 16.48
N ILE A 194 3.84 -7.83 16.76
CA ILE A 194 2.61 -7.26 17.29
C ILE A 194 2.15 -8.04 18.52
N THR A 195 1.20 -7.50 19.27
CA THR A 195 0.59 -8.23 20.40
C THR A 195 -0.49 -9.22 19.95
N GLU A 196 -0.82 -10.17 20.81
CA GLU A 196 -1.98 -11.05 20.67
C GLU A 196 -3.28 -10.26 20.44
N THR A 197 -3.45 -9.13 21.14
CA THR A 197 -4.58 -8.21 20.93
C THR A 197 -4.67 -7.72 19.49
N ALA A 198 -3.54 -7.31 18.89
CA ALA A 198 -3.48 -6.87 17.51
C ALA A 198 -3.72 -8.02 16.51
N PHE A 199 -3.24 -9.23 16.82
CA PHE A 199 -3.51 -10.43 16.02
C PHE A 199 -5.02 -10.74 16.00
N ASN A 200 -5.65 -10.76 17.18
CA ASN A 200 -7.09 -10.99 17.33
C ASN A 200 -7.94 -9.92 16.63
N LEU A 201 -7.48 -8.66 16.58
CA LEU A 201 -8.12 -7.60 15.80
C LEU A 201 -7.97 -7.81 14.27
N ALA A 202 -6.81 -8.27 13.80
CA ALA A 202 -6.59 -8.63 12.40
C ALA A 202 -7.41 -9.87 11.97
N VAL A 203 -7.58 -10.86 12.85
CA VAL A 203 -8.47 -12.02 12.65
C VAL A 203 -9.93 -11.56 12.52
N ARG A 204 -10.41 -10.70 13.44
CA ARG A 204 -11.75 -10.10 13.35
C ARG A 204 -11.94 -9.31 12.06
N ARG A 205 -10.91 -8.59 11.59
CA ARG A 205 -10.92 -7.92 10.28
C ARG A 205 -11.07 -8.92 9.14
N LEU A 206 -10.31 -10.02 9.13
CA LEU A 206 -10.42 -11.06 8.10
C LEU A 206 -11.84 -11.65 8.04
N HIS A 207 -12.42 -12.03 9.19
CA HIS A 207 -13.78 -12.56 9.24
C HIS A 207 -14.82 -11.55 8.76
N LEU A 208 -14.70 -10.28 9.15
CA LEU A 208 -15.58 -9.20 8.72
C LEU A 208 -15.54 -9.02 7.18
N LEU A 209 -14.37 -9.06 6.57
CA LEU A 209 -14.20 -9.00 5.11
C LEU A 209 -14.81 -10.24 4.44
N ASN A 210 -14.46 -11.44 4.92
CA ASN A 210 -14.92 -12.70 4.33
C ASN A 210 -16.41 -12.98 4.55
N SER A 211 -17.07 -12.30 5.50
CA SER A 211 -18.53 -12.41 5.72
C SER A 211 -19.37 -11.80 4.58
N GLY A 212 -18.77 -10.99 3.71
CA GLY A 212 -19.48 -10.24 2.67
C GLY A 212 -20.28 -9.03 3.19
N ALA A 213 -20.26 -8.75 4.49
CA ALA A 213 -20.91 -7.58 5.10
C ALA A 213 -20.28 -6.26 4.63
N ILE A 214 -18.99 -6.26 4.31
CA ILE A 214 -18.29 -5.18 3.62
C ILE A 214 -18.03 -5.61 2.18
N LYS A 215 -18.16 -4.68 1.24
CA LYS A 215 -17.83 -4.85 -0.19
C LYS A 215 -16.53 -4.13 -0.58
N TYR A 216 -16.07 -4.33 -1.81
CA TYR A 216 -14.94 -3.58 -2.36
C TYR A 216 -15.41 -2.32 -3.09
N ARG A 217 -14.69 -1.21 -2.89
CA ARG A 217 -14.76 -0.01 -3.74
C ARG A 217 -13.42 0.71 -3.65
N ALA A 218 -12.81 1.10 -4.78
CA ALA A 218 -11.46 1.69 -4.78
C ALA A 218 -11.42 3.12 -4.19
N ASP A 219 -12.37 3.96 -4.58
CA ASP A 219 -12.67 5.26 -3.93
C ASP A 219 -13.80 5.06 -2.91
N ASP A 220 -13.43 4.85 -1.65
CA ASP A 220 -14.34 4.54 -0.55
C ASP A 220 -14.63 5.75 0.37
N ARG A 221 -14.38 6.99 -0.10
CA ARG A 221 -14.54 8.23 0.68
C ARG A 221 -15.89 8.31 1.39
N LEU A 222 -16.95 7.94 0.69
CA LEU A 222 -18.33 7.96 1.20
C LEU A 222 -18.76 6.63 1.82
N THR A 223 -18.27 5.48 1.33
CA THR A 223 -18.78 4.16 1.72
C THR A 223 -18.21 3.62 3.04
N ARG A 224 -17.09 4.17 3.53
CA ARG A 224 -16.48 3.76 4.82
C ARG A 224 -17.33 4.09 6.04
N LYS A 225 -17.84 5.32 6.12
CA LYS A 225 -18.62 5.82 7.27
C LYS A 225 -19.86 4.94 7.50
N ASP A 226 -20.53 4.58 6.41
CA ASP A 226 -21.74 3.77 6.40
C ASP A 226 -21.43 2.27 6.37
N ARG A 227 -20.15 1.88 6.44
CA ARG A 227 -19.63 0.51 6.51
C ARG A 227 -19.97 -0.39 5.31
N ILE A 228 -20.32 0.21 4.17
CA ILE A 228 -20.81 -0.47 2.97
C ILE A 228 -19.64 -1.11 2.19
N ALA A 229 -18.57 -0.35 1.97
CA ALA A 229 -17.45 -0.78 1.14
C ALA A 229 -16.15 -0.06 1.50
N ILE A 230 -15.02 -0.77 1.37
CA ILE A 230 -13.66 -0.25 1.57
C ILE A 230 -12.70 -0.75 0.47
N ASN A 231 -11.56 -0.09 0.31
CA ASN A 231 -10.49 -0.48 -0.62
C ASN A 231 -9.40 -1.36 0.02
N CYS A 232 -8.43 -1.78 -0.79
CA CYS A 232 -7.31 -2.63 -0.37
C CYS A 232 -6.47 -2.06 0.78
N PHE A 233 -6.02 -0.81 0.70
CA PHE A 233 -5.15 -0.23 1.74
C PHE A 233 -5.93 0.00 3.04
N HIS A 234 -7.21 0.38 2.97
CA HIS A 234 -8.06 0.49 4.15
C HIS A 234 -8.38 -0.87 4.77
N ALA A 235 -8.55 -1.93 3.98
CA ALA A 235 -8.77 -3.27 4.52
C ALA A 235 -7.61 -3.76 5.39
N MET A 236 -6.38 -3.32 5.11
CA MET A 236 -5.21 -3.56 5.97
C MET A 236 -4.88 -2.42 6.94
N ALA A 237 -5.55 -1.27 6.91
CA ALA A 237 -5.23 -0.12 7.77
C ALA A 237 -5.92 -0.18 9.13
N GLY A 238 -5.28 0.40 10.15
CA GLY A 238 -5.78 0.47 11.53
C GLY A 238 -5.84 -0.91 12.21
N LEU A 239 -4.81 -1.26 13.00
CA LEU A 239 -4.83 -2.48 13.83
C LEU A 239 -5.87 -2.38 14.94
N GLU A 240 -6.27 -1.16 15.29
CA GLU A 240 -7.14 -0.80 16.41
C GLU A 240 -8.62 -0.59 16.05
N GLU A 241 -8.96 -0.48 14.76
CA GLU A 241 -10.34 -0.28 14.29
C GLU A 241 -10.77 -1.45 13.38
N LEU A 242 -12.06 -1.80 13.38
CA LEU A 242 -12.60 -2.75 12.39
C LEU A 242 -13.04 -2.08 11.08
N PHE A 243 -13.35 -0.78 11.13
CA PHE A 243 -13.76 0.04 9.99
C PHE A 243 -12.94 1.33 10.04
N PRO A 244 -11.77 1.40 9.38
CA PRO A 244 -10.89 2.54 9.51
C PRO A 244 -11.51 3.72 8.77
N ASN A 245 -11.79 4.79 9.51
CA ASN A 245 -12.37 6.00 8.92
C ASN A 245 -11.43 6.70 7.93
N GLY A 246 -10.13 6.36 7.97
CA GLY A 246 -9.01 6.89 7.20
C GLY A 246 -8.78 8.38 7.44
N GLY A 247 -7.51 8.79 7.60
CA GLY A 247 -7.17 10.17 7.97
C GLY A 247 -7.59 11.23 6.94
N LEU A 248 -7.29 12.49 7.26
CA LEU A 248 -7.66 13.71 6.50
C LEU A 248 -7.40 13.69 4.98
N PHE A 249 -6.52 12.80 4.50
CA PHE A 249 -6.15 12.64 3.09
C PHE A 249 -6.63 11.29 2.49
N GLY A 250 -7.75 10.75 3.00
CA GLY A 250 -8.25 9.41 2.71
C GLY A 250 -8.68 9.16 1.26
N THR A 251 -7.89 8.32 0.57
CA THR A 251 -8.06 7.79 -0.80
C THR A 251 -7.95 8.74 -1.99
N GLY A 252 -7.70 8.13 -3.16
CA GLY A 252 -7.97 8.71 -4.46
C GLY A 252 -6.76 9.26 -5.22
N PHE A 253 -5.74 9.78 -4.52
CA PHE A 253 -4.60 10.45 -5.16
C PHE A 253 -3.32 9.62 -5.08
N LYS A 254 -3.21 8.55 -5.87
CA LYS A 254 -2.04 7.63 -5.89
C LYS A 254 -1.69 7.01 -4.52
N MET A 255 -2.67 6.93 -3.62
CA MET A 255 -2.56 6.36 -2.28
C MET A 255 -2.85 4.86 -2.28
N TRP A 256 -2.17 4.14 -3.16
CA TRP A 256 -2.25 2.69 -3.34
C TRP A 256 -0.84 2.18 -3.68
N GLY A 257 -0.67 0.88 -3.93
CA GLY A 257 0.65 0.28 -4.12
C GLY A 257 1.59 0.55 -2.92
N LEU A 258 2.85 0.90 -3.22
CA LEU A 258 3.87 1.19 -2.23
C LEU A 258 3.52 2.43 -1.39
N ASN A 259 2.90 3.46 -2.00
CA ASN A 259 2.52 4.68 -1.30
C ASN A 259 1.37 4.48 -0.31
N GLY A 260 0.39 3.65 -0.69
CA GLY A 260 -0.67 3.20 0.23
C GLY A 260 -0.09 2.48 1.45
N THR A 261 0.80 1.51 1.25
CA THR A 261 1.43 0.76 2.34
C THR A 261 2.31 1.64 3.23
N ARG A 262 3.10 2.56 2.66
CA ARG A 262 3.86 3.56 3.41
C ARG A 262 2.96 4.41 4.31
N ARG A 263 1.76 4.79 3.85
CA ARG A 263 0.80 5.54 4.67
C ARG A 263 0.28 4.73 5.85
N VAL A 264 -0.07 3.45 5.64
CA VAL A 264 -0.49 2.55 6.73
C VAL A 264 0.63 2.41 7.77
N LEU A 265 1.89 2.30 7.33
CA LEU A 265 3.05 2.22 8.23
C LEU A 265 3.29 3.51 9.05
N ILE A 266 2.98 4.70 8.52
CA ILE A 266 3.00 5.95 9.30
C ILE A 266 1.96 5.89 10.42
N GLU A 267 0.75 5.41 10.12
CA GLU A 267 -0.34 5.29 11.08
C GLU A 267 -0.04 4.23 12.15
N TYR A 268 0.60 3.12 11.78
CA TYR A 268 1.08 2.09 12.69
C TYR A 268 2.17 2.62 13.64
N LYS A 269 3.20 3.28 13.10
CA LYS A 269 4.28 3.90 13.88
C LYS A 269 3.79 4.93 14.91
N ALA A 270 2.70 5.62 14.60
CA ALA A 270 2.13 6.64 15.49
C ALA A 270 1.09 6.05 16.47
N ARG A 271 0.02 5.44 15.95
CA ARG A 271 -1.15 5.05 16.75
C ARG A 271 -1.02 3.64 17.32
N ALA A 272 -0.68 2.65 16.50
CA ALA A 272 -0.57 1.27 16.97
C ALA A 272 0.55 1.09 18.00
N THR A 273 1.71 1.73 17.80
CA THR A 273 2.77 1.78 18.81
C THR A 273 2.32 2.47 20.10
N LYS A 274 1.64 3.63 20.03
CA LYS A 274 1.10 4.33 21.21
C LYS A 274 0.07 3.47 21.98
N MET A 275 -0.65 2.60 21.30
CA MET A 275 -1.63 1.67 21.90
C MET A 275 -1.01 0.32 22.34
N GLY A 276 0.31 0.14 22.21
CA GLY A 276 0.96 -1.14 22.53
C GLY A 276 0.55 -2.31 21.64
N LEU A 277 -0.02 -2.04 20.46
CA LEU A 277 -0.43 -3.07 19.49
C LEU A 277 0.75 -3.52 18.62
N LEU A 278 1.70 -2.62 18.37
CA LEU A 278 2.92 -2.85 17.61
C LEU A 278 4.13 -2.78 18.54
N LEU A 279 4.91 -3.86 18.60
CA LEU A 279 6.04 -4.01 19.52
C LEU A 279 7.36 -3.61 18.87
N ASP A 280 7.54 -3.90 17.59
CA ASP A 280 8.71 -3.48 16.83
C ASP A 280 8.65 -1.98 16.43
N PRO A 281 9.79 -1.27 16.41
CA PRO A 281 9.88 0.04 15.78
C PRO A 281 9.78 -0.09 14.25
N VAL A 282 9.20 0.93 13.60
CA VAL A 282 9.05 0.99 12.14
C VAL A 282 10.00 2.04 11.54
N ASP A 283 10.90 1.61 10.65
CA ASP A 283 11.67 2.46 9.74
C ASP A 283 11.22 2.20 8.30
N ILE A 284 10.22 2.96 7.86
CA ILE A 284 9.54 2.84 6.55
C ILE A 284 10.52 2.84 5.36
N LYS A 285 11.72 3.44 5.52
CA LYS A 285 12.75 3.43 4.48
C LYS A 285 13.66 2.21 4.60
N LYS A 286 14.20 1.91 5.79
CA LYS A 286 15.19 0.83 5.95
C LYS A 286 14.60 -0.58 5.97
N ASP A 287 13.36 -0.72 6.40
CA ASP A 287 12.67 -2.02 6.48
C ASP A 287 12.10 -2.47 5.13
N LEU A 288 12.12 -1.59 4.12
CA LEU A 288 11.63 -1.89 2.77
C LEU A 288 12.62 -2.78 2.03
N TYR A 289 12.19 -4.00 1.72
CA TYR A 289 12.88 -4.91 0.80
C TYR A 289 12.07 -5.05 -0.50
N GLY A 290 12.75 -4.94 -1.64
CA GLY A 290 12.14 -4.94 -2.96
C GLY A 290 12.34 -6.23 -3.75
N PHE A 291 11.41 -6.50 -4.66
CA PHE A 291 11.53 -7.50 -5.71
C PHE A 291 11.12 -6.85 -7.04
N VAL A 292 11.97 -6.91 -8.05
CA VAL A 292 11.78 -6.20 -9.33
C VAL A 292 11.74 -7.18 -10.50
N TYR A 293 10.77 -7.01 -11.39
CA TYR A 293 10.68 -7.83 -12.60
C TYR A 293 11.79 -7.46 -13.57
N ALA A 294 12.54 -8.45 -14.04
CA ALA A 294 13.50 -8.32 -15.11
C ALA A 294 13.21 -9.36 -16.21
N PRO A 295 13.13 -8.97 -17.50
CA PRO A 295 12.84 -9.90 -18.59
C PRO A 295 14.02 -10.83 -18.94
N SER A 296 15.25 -10.44 -18.57
CA SER A 296 16.45 -11.27 -18.67
C SER A 296 17.44 -10.96 -17.53
N ARG A 297 18.32 -11.91 -17.22
CA ARG A 297 19.41 -11.73 -16.25
C ARG A 297 20.30 -10.55 -16.68
N ASN A 298 20.61 -9.65 -15.75
CA ASN A 298 21.34 -8.39 -15.98
C ASN A 298 20.64 -7.39 -16.93
N SER A 299 19.30 -7.41 -17.00
CA SER A 299 18.53 -6.38 -17.71
C SER A 299 18.89 -4.98 -17.22
N ARG A 300 19.33 -4.14 -18.15
CA ARG A 300 19.42 -2.69 -17.96
C ARG A 300 18.02 -2.10 -18.25
N ASP A 301 17.66 -0.99 -17.60
CA ASP A 301 16.35 -0.33 -17.69
C ASP A 301 15.15 -1.06 -17.03
N ILE A 302 15.38 -1.86 -15.98
CA ILE A 302 14.32 -2.37 -15.11
C ILE A 302 13.61 -1.24 -14.34
N TYR A 303 12.32 -1.40 -14.06
CA TYR A 303 11.60 -0.47 -13.17
C TYR A 303 11.88 -0.83 -11.71
N ASP A 304 12.74 -0.02 -11.08
CA ASP A 304 13.05 -0.13 -9.65
C ASP A 304 12.56 1.11 -8.87
N PRO A 305 11.44 1.00 -8.12
CA PRO A 305 10.94 2.05 -7.23
C PRO A 305 11.56 2.03 -5.83
N PHE A 306 12.56 1.17 -5.60
CA PHE A 306 13.26 1.03 -4.32
C PHE A 306 14.53 1.91 -4.33
N ASP A 307 14.86 2.46 -3.16
CA ASP A 307 16.09 3.26 -2.97
C ASP A 307 17.22 2.43 -2.34
N ASN A 308 16.93 1.17 -1.99
CA ASN A 308 17.81 0.22 -1.31
C ASN A 308 17.91 -1.09 -2.12
N THR A 309 18.28 -2.20 -1.47
CA THR A 309 18.32 -3.53 -2.06
C THR A 309 16.96 -4.00 -2.59
N ALA A 310 16.91 -4.32 -3.88
CA ALA A 310 15.87 -5.14 -4.48
C ALA A 310 16.49 -6.40 -5.09
N SER A 311 15.79 -7.54 -5.07
CA SER A 311 16.19 -8.74 -5.82
C SER A 311 15.42 -8.83 -7.15
N ALA A 312 16.10 -9.21 -8.22
CA ALA A 312 15.47 -9.41 -9.51
C ALA A 312 14.71 -10.75 -9.55
N TYR A 313 13.59 -10.78 -10.25
CA TYR A 313 12.83 -12.01 -10.52
C TYR A 313 12.33 -12.05 -11.97
N HIS A 314 12.04 -13.26 -12.47
CA HIS A 314 11.30 -13.47 -13.71
C HIS A 314 10.00 -14.24 -13.48
N ARG A 315 9.19 -14.35 -14.54
CA ARG A 315 7.93 -15.11 -14.56
C ARG A 315 8.18 -16.60 -14.84
#